data_AF-A0A4Y2Q055-F1
#
_entry.id   AF-A0A4Y2Q055-F1
#
_cell.length_a   1.000
_cell.length_b   1.000
_cell.length_c   1.000
_cell.angle_alpha   90.00
_cell.angle_beta   90.00
_cell.angle_gamma   90.00
#
_symmetry.space_group_name_H-M   'P 1'
#
loop_
_entity.id
_entity.type
_entity.pdbx_description
1 polymer ?
#
loop_
_entity_poly.entity_id
_entity_poly.type
_entity_poly.pdbx_seq_one_letter_code
_entity_poly.pdbx_strand_id
1 'polypeptide(L)'
;MDCPSILRVSVVPMKDLKVHRNEDGNVEFSGLQGRFLSTVLEAMKMPFQLVIAEDREWGRILPNGSWTGIIGNIQKGAADIADSYLGITEQRATVVDFSTVYLTDDITFAIKKPVPVP
;
A
#
# COMPACT_ATOMS: atom_id res chain seq x y z
N MET A 1 23.31 -9.62 1.54
CA MET A 1 21.93 -10.02 1.84
C MET A 1 21.49 -10.89 0.69
N ASP A 2 21.10 -12.14 0.96
CA ASP A 2 20.58 -13.02 -0.08
C ASP A 2 19.16 -12.56 -0.44
N CYS A 3 18.87 -12.48 -1.74
CA CYS A 3 17.54 -12.11 -2.21
C CYS A 3 16.55 -13.22 -1.81
N PRO A 4 15.45 -12.91 -1.09
CA PRO A 4 14.49 -13.93 -0.69
C PRO A 4 13.87 -14.58 -1.93
N SER A 5 13.59 -15.88 -1.85
CA SER A 5 13.01 -16.64 -2.96
C SER A 5 11.55 -16.27 -3.24
N ILE A 6 10.87 -15.60 -2.30
CA ILE A 6 9.48 -15.14 -2.38
C ILE A 6 9.41 -13.71 -1.85
N LEU A 7 8.75 -12.82 -2.60
CA LEU A 7 8.50 -11.44 -2.21
C LEU A 7 7.21 -11.32 -1.39
N ARG A 8 7.28 -10.86 -0.15
CA ARG A 8 6.09 -10.64 0.69
C ARG A 8 5.58 -9.21 0.50
N VAL A 9 4.33 -9.09 0.03
CA VAL A 9 3.73 -7.82 -0.39
C VAL A 9 2.60 -7.47 0.56
N SER A 10 2.76 -6.40 1.34
CA SER A 10 1.71 -5.95 2.25
C SER A 10 0.78 -4.93 1.62
N VAL A 11 -0.52 -5.12 1.79
CA VAL A 11 -1.56 -4.24 1.22
C VAL A 11 -2.71 -3.98 2.19
N VAL A 12 -3.37 -2.84 2.00
CA VAL A 12 -4.71 -2.55 2.50
C VAL A 12 -5.68 -2.56 1.31
N PRO A 13 -6.59 -3.55 1.20
CA PRO A 13 -7.57 -3.58 0.14
C PRO A 13 -8.47 -2.33 0.18
N MET A 14 -8.72 -1.74 -0.99
CA MET A 14 -9.57 -0.55 -1.14
C MET A 14 -10.29 -0.58 -2.49
N LYS A 15 -11.10 0.44 -2.77
CA LYS A 15 -11.90 0.52 -4.00
C LYS A 15 -11.05 0.33 -5.26
N ASP A 16 -9.86 0.91 -5.31
CA ASP A 16 -8.96 0.87 -6.46
C ASP A 16 -7.84 -0.17 -6.35
N LEU A 17 -7.73 -0.88 -5.22
CA LEU A 17 -6.87 -2.05 -5.01
C LEU A 17 -7.72 -3.20 -4.51
N LYS A 18 -8.40 -3.87 -5.44
CA LYS A 18 -9.21 -5.05 -5.14
C LYS A 18 -8.35 -6.30 -5.30
N VAL A 19 -8.52 -7.23 -4.38
CA VAL A 19 -7.83 -8.51 -4.35
C VAL A 19 -8.87 -9.61 -4.49
N HIS A 20 -8.79 -10.40 -5.55
CA HIS A 20 -9.59 -11.60 -5.73
C HIS A 20 -8.68 -12.82 -5.62
N ARG A 21 -9.09 -13.83 -4.85
CA ARG A 21 -8.40 -15.12 -4.79
C ARG A 21 -9.23 -16.12 -5.57
N ASN A 22 -8.62 -16.72 -6.58
CA ASN A 22 -9.26 -17.74 -7.42
C ASN A 22 -9.24 -19.08 -6.69
N GLU A 23 -10.07 -20.02 -7.16
CA GLU A 23 -10.15 -21.39 -6.61
C GLU A 23 -8.80 -22.13 -6.69
N ASP A 24 -7.98 -21.81 -7.69
CA ASP A 24 -6.62 -22.34 -7.87
C ASP A 24 -5.59 -21.75 -6.89
N GLY A 25 -5.99 -20.82 -6.02
CA GLY A 25 -5.11 -20.13 -5.06
C GLY A 25 -4.38 -18.91 -5.62
N ASN A 26 -4.50 -18.65 -6.93
CA ASN A 26 -3.93 -17.47 -7.58
C ASN A 26 -4.61 -16.17 -7.10
N VAL A 27 -3.81 -15.10 -6.98
CA VAL A 27 -4.28 -13.77 -6.60
C VAL A 27 -4.40 -12.91 -7.85
N GLU A 28 -5.60 -12.38 -8.11
CA GLU A 28 -5.86 -11.41 -9.16
C GLU A 28 -6.10 -10.02 -8.54
N PHE A 29 -5.43 -9.01 -9.08
CA PHE A 29 -5.60 -7.62 -8.67
C PHE A 29 -6.47 -6.85 -9.68
N SER A 30 -7.41 -6.05 -9.19
CA SER A 30 -8.21 -5.16 -10.04
C SER A 30 -8.40 -3.77 -9.42
N GLY A 31 -8.92 -2.83 -10.22
CA GLY A 31 -8.87 -1.40 -9.92
C GLY A 31 -7.58 -0.74 -10.42
N LEU A 32 -7.49 0.58 -10.35
CA LEU A 32 -6.35 1.34 -10.88
C LEU A 32 -5.05 0.94 -10.17
N GLN A 33 -5.05 0.99 -8.84
CA GLN A 33 -3.90 0.61 -8.02
C GLN A 33 -3.60 -0.88 -8.11
N GLY A 34 -4.63 -1.73 -8.19
CA GLY A 34 -4.43 -3.18 -8.36
C GLY A 34 -3.71 -3.52 -9.65
N ARG A 35 -4.08 -2.87 -10.76
CA ARG A 35 -3.39 -3.04 -12.04
C ARG A 35 -1.95 -2.52 -11.97
N PHE A 36 -1.74 -1.36 -11.33
CA PHE A 36 -0.40 -0.83 -11.11
C PHE A 36 0.49 -1.81 -10.31
N LEU A 37 0.01 -2.32 -9.18
CA LEU A 37 0.72 -3.31 -8.38
C LEU A 37 1.01 -4.58 -9.17
N SER A 38 0.04 -5.09 -9.96
CA SER A 38 0.24 -6.24 -10.85
C SER A 38 1.41 -6.01 -11.80
N THR A 39 1.46 -4.85 -12.46
CA THR A 39 2.55 -4.49 -13.37
C THR A 39 3.91 -4.43 -12.66
N VAL A 40 3.96 -3.89 -11.44
CA VAL A 40 5.19 -3.87 -10.64
C VAL A 40 5.65 -5.30 -10.31
N LEU A 41 4.75 -6.16 -9.84
CA LEU A 41 5.09 -7.55 -9.47
C LEU A 41 5.50 -8.39 -10.69
N GLU A 42 4.85 -8.21 -11.83
CA GLU A 42 5.24 -8.84 -13.10
C GLU A 42 6.64 -8.41 -13.55
N ALA A 43 6.98 -7.12 -13.39
CA ALA A 43 8.30 -6.60 -13.73
C ALA A 43 9.42 -7.13 -12.81
N MET A 44 9.10 -7.40 -11.53
CA MET A 44 10.06 -7.99 -10.59
C MET A 44 10.42 -9.44 -10.91
N LYS A 45 9.57 -10.16 -11.66
CA LYS A 45 9.79 -11.57 -12.07
C LYS A 45 10.09 -12.51 -10.89
N MET A 46 9.47 -12.26 -9.75
CA MET A 46 9.60 -13.06 -8.54
C MET A 46 8.24 -13.57 -8.10
N PRO A 47 8.14 -14.80 -7.55
CA PRO A 47 6.92 -15.24 -6.90
C PRO A 47 6.66 -14.35 -5.68
N PHE A 48 5.39 -14.07 -5.40
CA PHE A 48 5.02 -13.22 -4.29
C PHE A 48 3.98 -13.88 -3.38
N GLN A 49 3.97 -13.44 -2.13
CA GLN A 49 2.95 -13.77 -1.15
C GLN A 49 2.28 -12.48 -0.67
N LEU A 50 0.96 -12.42 -0.77
CA LEU A 50 0.21 -11.26 -0.28
C LEU A 50 -0.01 -11.34 1.24
N VAL A 51 0.32 -10.24 1.94
CA VAL A 51 0.15 -10.03 3.38
C VAL A 51 -0.86 -8.90 3.59
N ILE A 52 -2.14 -9.24 3.67
CA ILE A 52 -3.20 -8.25 3.93
C ILE A 52 -3.06 -7.75 5.37
N ALA A 53 -2.98 -6.43 5.57
CA ALA A 53 -2.94 -5.85 6.92
C ALA A 53 -4.22 -6.19 7.69
N GLU A 54 -4.09 -6.94 8.79
CA GLU A 54 -5.22 -7.44 9.57
C GLU A 54 -6.08 -6.31 10.16
N ASP A 55 -5.42 -5.24 10.61
CA ASP A 55 -6.06 -4.04 11.17
C ASP A 55 -6.59 -3.08 10.09
N ARG A 56 -6.32 -3.36 8.81
CA ARG A 56 -6.66 -2.50 7.65
C ARG A 56 -6.13 -1.06 7.79
N GLU A 57 -5.03 -0.87 8.52
CA GLU A 57 -4.39 0.42 8.67
C GLU A 57 -3.20 0.58 7.71
N TRP A 58 -2.86 1.83 7.38
CA TRP A 58 -1.64 2.14 6.63
C TRP A 58 -0.40 2.10 7.53
N GLY A 59 -0.59 2.48 8.79
CA GLY A 59 0.48 2.62 9.76
C GLY A 59 0.40 3.94 10.49
N ARG A 60 0.07 3.83 11.77
CA ARG A 60 0.27 4.84 12.80
C ARG A 60 1.23 4.31 13.85
N ILE A 61 1.94 5.23 14.49
CA ILE A 61 2.80 4.91 15.61
C ILE A 61 1.96 4.68 16.88
N LEU A 62 2.29 3.64 17.62
CA LEU A 62 1.71 3.32 18.92
C LEU A 62 2.58 3.91 20.06
N PRO A 63 2.05 4.07 21.28
CA PRO A 63 2.81 4.63 22.41
C PRO A 63 4.12 3.87 22.74
N ASN A 64 4.20 2.59 22.38
CA ASN A 64 5.38 1.75 22.57
C ASN A 64 6.41 1.86 21.41
N GLY A 65 6.20 2.76 20.45
CA GLY A 65 7.07 2.96 19.27
C GLY A 65 6.87 1.94 18.14
N SER A 66 6.01 0.94 18.32
CA SER A 66 5.66 0.01 17.24
C SER A 66 4.64 0.62 16.28
N TRP A 67 4.62 0.11 15.05
CA TRP A 67 3.69 0.56 14.01
C TRP A 67 2.59 -0.47 13.74
N THR A 68 1.41 0.04 13.40
CA THR A 68 0.26 -0.73 12.88
C THR A 68 0.35 -0.90 11.37
N GLY A 69 -0.57 -1.66 10.78
CA GLY A 69 -0.81 -1.64 9.35
C GLY A 69 0.36 -2.10 8.49
N ILE A 70 0.33 -1.66 7.23
CA ILE A 70 1.36 -2.04 6.25
C ILE A 70 2.76 -1.52 6.63
N ILE A 71 2.89 -0.35 7.27
CA ILE A 71 4.19 0.11 7.82
C ILE A 71 4.68 -0.82 8.94
N GLY A 72 3.78 -1.25 9.84
CA GLY A 72 4.11 -2.19 10.90
C GLY A 72 4.58 -3.55 10.36
N ASN A 73 4.01 -3.99 9.25
CA ASN A 73 4.42 -5.23 8.58
C ASN A 73 5.85 -5.13 8.03
N ILE A 74 6.25 -3.98 7.49
CA ILE A 74 7.64 -3.75 7.06
C ILE A 74 8.56 -3.65 8.28
N GLN A 75 8.22 -2.84 9.28
CA GLN A 75 9.04 -2.64 10.49
C GLN A 75 9.35 -3.97 11.20
N LYS A 76 8.37 -4.89 11.27
CA LYS A 76 8.50 -6.20 11.93
C LYS A 76 9.17 -7.26 11.04
N GLY A 77 9.49 -6.91 9.78
CA GLY A 77 10.02 -7.85 8.79
C GLY A 77 9.02 -8.93 8.37
N ALA A 78 7.71 -8.68 8.54
CA ALA A 78 6.63 -9.58 8.12
C ALA A 78 6.31 -9.44 6.62
N ALA A 79 6.66 -8.30 6.02
CA ALA A 79 6.59 -8.06 4.58
C ALA A 79 7.87 -7.38 4.08
N ASP A 80 8.13 -7.49 2.78
CA ASP A 80 9.32 -6.95 2.11
C ASP A 80 9.01 -5.63 1.39
N ILE A 81 7.81 -5.52 0.81
CA ILE A 81 7.29 -4.28 0.22
C ILE A 81 5.85 -4.02 0.70
N ALA A 82 5.45 -2.74 0.69
CA ALA A 82 4.09 -2.31 1.04
C ALA A 82 3.54 -1.38 -0.03
N ASP A 83 2.31 -1.62 -0.49
CA ASP A 83 1.66 -0.79 -1.51
C ASP A 83 0.16 -0.66 -1.26
N SER A 84 -0.34 0.57 -1.26
CA SER A 84 -1.76 0.96 -1.09
C SER A 84 -1.90 2.49 -1.13
N TYR A 85 -1.38 3.19 -2.14
CA TYR A 85 -1.29 4.67 -2.13
C TYR A 85 -0.66 5.22 -0.82
N LEU A 86 0.54 4.73 -0.50
CA LEU A 86 1.18 5.06 0.77
C LEU A 86 1.77 6.48 0.73
N GLY A 87 1.20 7.39 1.51
CA GLY A 87 1.74 8.74 1.68
C GLY A 87 3.07 8.75 2.44
N ILE A 88 4.04 9.52 1.93
CA ILE A 88 5.34 9.75 2.54
C ILE A 88 5.18 10.73 3.70
N THR A 89 5.69 10.37 4.88
CA THR A 89 5.77 11.26 6.04
C THR A 89 7.10 11.07 6.75
N GLU A 90 7.58 12.11 7.43
CA GLU A 90 8.84 12.06 8.20
C GLU A 90 8.81 10.93 9.24
N GLN A 91 7.68 10.77 9.95
CA GLN A 91 7.54 9.72 10.96
C GLN A 91 7.69 8.32 10.36
N ARG A 92 7.06 8.04 9.21
CA ARG A 92 7.16 6.73 8.55
C ARG A 92 8.58 6.48 8.04
N ALA A 93 9.24 7.51 7.53
CA ALA A 93 10.62 7.43 7.03
C ALA A 93 11.65 7.04 8.11
N THR A 94 11.29 7.09 9.40
CA THR A 94 12.17 6.61 10.49
C THR A 94 12.26 5.08 10.57
N VAL A 95 11.33 4.34 9.94
CA VAL A 95 11.22 2.88 10.05
C VAL A 95 11.08 2.15 8.72
N VAL A 96 10.88 2.88 7.61
CA VAL A 96 10.84 2.32 6.25
C VAL A 96 11.55 3.25 5.27
N ASP A 97 12.10 2.67 4.21
CA ASP A 97 12.56 3.42 3.04
C ASP A 97 11.45 3.48 1.98
N PHE A 98 11.31 4.63 1.32
CA PHE A 98 10.34 4.84 0.24
C PHE A 98 11.00 4.70 -1.13
N SER A 99 10.23 4.21 -2.10
CA SER A 99 10.63 4.23 -3.51
C SER A 99 10.53 5.65 -4.11
N THR A 100 10.83 5.78 -5.39
CA THR A 100 10.48 7.01 -6.12
C THR A 100 8.95 7.20 -6.13
N VAL A 101 8.52 8.46 -6.02
CA VAL A 101 7.11 8.83 -6.07
C VAL A 101 6.52 8.46 -7.43
N TYR A 102 5.39 7.73 -7.43
CA TYR A 102 4.65 7.37 -8.65
C TYR A 102 3.30 8.10 -8.79
N LEU A 103 2.83 8.76 -7.73
CA LEU A 103 1.56 9.52 -7.70
C LEU A 103 1.73 10.75 -6.79
N THR A 104 1.16 11.88 -7.20
CA THR A 104 1.06 13.10 -6.40
C THR A 104 -0.36 13.63 -6.50
N ASP A 105 -1.01 13.82 -5.35
CA ASP A 105 -2.38 14.31 -5.26
C ASP A 105 -2.43 15.63 -4.49
N ASP A 106 -3.25 16.56 -4.96
CA ASP A 106 -3.56 17.81 -4.27
C ASP A 106 -4.81 17.66 -3.40
N ILE A 107 -4.71 18.08 -2.14
CA ILE A 107 -5.81 18.04 -1.17
C ILE A 107 -6.38 19.46 -1.01
N THR A 108 -7.68 19.63 -1.24
CA THR A 108 -8.37 20.93 -1.13
C THR A 108 -9.78 20.78 -0.54
N PHE A 109 -10.43 21.90 -0.21
CA PHE A 109 -11.82 21.95 0.23
C PHE A 109 -12.73 22.47 -0.89
N ALA A 110 -13.97 21.99 -0.93
CA ALA A 110 -14.98 22.45 -1.88
C ALA A 110 -16.17 23.07 -1.14
N ILE A 111 -16.69 24.17 -1.68
CA ILE A 111 -17.98 24.77 -1.29
C ILE A 111 -18.93 24.75 -2.48
N LYS A 112 -20.24 24.91 -2.22
CA LYS A 112 -21.23 25.09 -3.27
C LYS A 112 -20.87 26.34 -4.10
N LYS A 113 -20.91 26.22 -5.44
CA LYS A 113 -20.73 27.38 -6.33
C LYS A 113 -21.79 28.45 -5.98
N PRO A 114 -21.38 29.72 -5.72
CA PRO A 114 -22.33 30.79 -5.46
C PRO A 114 -23.32 30.92 -6.62
N VAL A 115 -24.59 31.13 -6.29
CA VAL A 115 -25.61 31.52 -7.28
C VAL A 115 -25.51 33.03 -7.45
N PRO A 116 -25.56 33.58 -8.69
CA PRO A 116 -25.62 35.03 -8.89
C PRO A 116 -26.75 35.65 -8.06
N VAL A 117 -26.48 36.78 -7.41
CA VAL A 117 -27.53 37.60 -6.80
C VAL A 117 -28.31 38.28 -7.94
N PRO A 118 -29.66 38.32 -7.89
CA PRO A 118 -30.47 39.01 -8.90
C PRO A 118 -30.05 40.46 -9.14
#